data_AF-A0A9W4FI68-F1
#
_entry.id   AF-A0A9W4FI68-F1
#
_cell.length_a   1.000
_cell.length_b   1.000
_cell.length_c   1.000
_cell.angle_alpha   90.00
_cell.angle_beta   90.00
_cell.angle_gamma   90.00
#
_symmetry.space_group_name_H-M   'P 1'
#
loop_
_entity.id
_entity.type
_entity.pdbx_description
1 polymer ?
#
loop_
_entity_poly.entity_id
_entity_poly.type
_entity_poly.pdbx_seq_one_letter_code
_entity_poly.pdbx_strand_id
1 'polypeptide(L)' 'MGLELPPDVLVRVWDSSAEARYLVVPERPAGTEGLNEAELARLVTRDSMIGVGRPLSPAGADDR' A
#
# COMPACT_ATOMS: atom_id res chain seq x y z
N MET A 1 8.46 13.26 -5.99
CA MET A 1 7.24 13.10 -5.17
C MET A 1 7.52 12.08 -4.08
N GLY A 2 6.89 12.22 -2.90
CA GLY A 2 7.09 11.36 -1.74
C GLY A 2 5.77 11.06 -1.02
N LEU A 3 5.80 10.14 -0.05
CA LEU A 3 4.64 9.77 0.76
C LEU A 3 4.58 10.64 2.01
N GLU A 4 3.55 11.50 2.10
CA GLU A 4 3.29 12.27 3.31
C GLU A 4 2.50 11.45 4.32
N LEU A 5 2.93 11.50 5.58
CA LEU A 5 2.31 10.79 6.70
C LEU A 5 1.97 11.80 7.81
N PRO A 6 0.80 11.66 8.46
CA PRO A 6 0.49 12.40 9.67
C PRO A 6 1.54 12.17 10.78
N PRO A 7 1.78 13.15 11.67
CA PRO A 7 2.84 13.08 12.68
C PRO A 7 2.62 11.99 13.75
N ASP A 8 1.38 11.52 13.91
CA ASP A 8 0.99 10.46 14.83
C ASP A 8 1.18 9.05 14.25
N VAL A 9 1.53 8.93 12.96
CA VAL A 9 1.81 7.63 12.34
C VAL A 9 3.20 7.14 12.74
N LEU A 10 3.25 6.00 13.41
CA LEU A 10 4.50 5.31 13.72
C LEU A 10 5.12 4.71 12.45
N VAL A 11 6.35 5.13 12.13
CA VAL A 11 7.15 4.55 11.04
C VAL A 11 8.11 3.51 11.61
N ARG A 12 8.13 2.32 11.03
CA ARG A 12 9.13 1.27 11.31
C ARG A 12 9.86 0.91 10.02
N VAL A 13 11.19 0.96 10.06
CA VAL A 13 12.05 0.58 8.95
C VAL A 13 12.59 -0.82 9.20
N TRP A 14 12.37 -1.72 8.25
CA TRP A 14 12.92 -3.08 8.29
C TRP A 14 14.07 -3.18 7.28
N ASP A 15 15.29 -3.35 7.79
CA ASP A 15 16.45 -3.66 6.96
C ASP A 15 16.47 -5.15 6.61
N SER A 16 16.53 -5.46 5.32
CA SER A 16 16.49 -6.83 4.78
C SER A 16 17.89 -7.44 4.60
N SER A 17 18.83 -7.09 5.48
CA SER A 17 20.24 -7.51 5.42
C SER A 17 20.48 -8.98 5.78
N ALA A 18 19.50 -9.66 6.37
CA ALA A 18 19.50 -11.10 6.62
C ALA A 18 18.69 -11.89 5.56
N GLU A 19 18.55 -13.20 5.75
CA GLU A 19 17.79 -14.07 4.84
C GLU A 19 16.28 -13.77 4.83
N ALA A 20 15.78 -13.13 5.90
CA ALA A 20 14.37 -12.76 6.00
C ALA A 20 13.96 -11.80 4.88
N ARG A 21 12.74 -12.00 4.37
CA ARG A 21 12.10 -11.15 3.38
C ARG A 21 10.80 -10.61 3.95
N TYR A 22 10.61 -9.31 3.82
CA TYR A 22 9.45 -8.60 4.34
C TYR A 22 8.56 -8.14 3.19
N LEU A 23 7.26 -8.15 3.45
CA LEU A 23 6.25 -7.55 2.59
C LEU A 23 5.42 -6.61 3.47
N VAL A 24 5.15 -5.41 2.97
CA VAL A 24 4.16 -4.53 3.58
C VAL A 24 2.79 -4.96 3.11
N VAL A 25 1.88 -5.20 4.05
CA VAL A 25 0.45 -5.30 3.75
C VAL A 25 -0.14 -3.91 3.90
N PRO A 26 -0.53 -3.25 2.80
CA PRO A 26 -1.05 -1.89 2.88
C PRO A 26 -2.43 -1.85 3.53
N GLU A 27 -2.73 -0.73 4.17
CA GLU A 27 -4.07 -0.42 4.67
C GLU A 27 -5.08 -0.38 3.52
N ARG A 28 -6.26 -0.98 3.72
CA ARG A 28 -7.33 -0.98 2.72
C ARG A 28 -7.79 0.46 2.42
N PRO A 29 -7.79 0.92 1.16
CA PRO A 29 -8.28 2.25 0.82
C PRO A 29 -9.77 2.41 1.13
N ALA A 30 -10.18 3.62 1.51
CA ALA A 30 -11.60 3.98 1.65
C ALA A 30 -12.35 3.86 0.30
N GLY A 31 -13.66 3.63 0.36
CA GLY A 31 -14.51 3.51 -0.82
C GLY A 31 -14.39 2.16 -1.54
N THR A 32 -13.78 1.17 -0.89
CA THR A 32 -13.58 -0.17 -1.44
C THR A 32 -14.55 -1.21 -0.87
N GLU A 33 -15.55 -0.81 -0.08
CA GLU A 33 -16.40 -1.68 0.75
C GLU A 33 -17.11 -2.77 -0.07
N GLY A 34 -17.53 -2.45 -1.30
CA GLY A 34 -18.21 -3.38 -2.21
C GLY A 34 -17.29 -4.20 -3.13
N LEU A 35 -15.97 -3.98 -3.08
CA LEU A 35 -15.02 -4.66 -3.95
C LEU A 35 -14.76 -6.10 -3.49
N ASN A 36 -14.68 -7.00 -4.46
CA ASN A 36 -14.22 -8.37 -4.24
C ASN A 36 -12.68 -8.44 -4.19
N GLU A 37 -12.16 -9.64 -3.93
CA GLU A 37 -10.71 -9.88 -3.81
C GLU A 37 -9.92 -9.48 -5.07
N ALA A 38 -10.40 -9.86 -6.26
CA ALA A 38 -9.72 -9.57 -7.51
C ALA A 38 -9.68 -8.05 -7.79
N GLU A 39 -10.74 -7.33 -7.43
CA GLU A 39 -10.81 -5.88 -7.55
C GLU A 39 -9.89 -5.18 -6.54
N LEU A 40 -9.84 -5.66 -5.29
CA LEU A 40 -8.91 -5.15 -4.28
C LEU A 40 -7.45 -5.39 -4.66
N ALA A 41 -7.13 -6.56 -5.23
CA ALA A 41 -5.80 -6.90 -5.68
C ALA A 41 -5.28 -5.93 -6.76
N ARG A 42 -6.16 -5.41 -7.64
CA ARG A 42 -5.80 -4.40 -8.65
C ARG A 42 -5.36 -3.06 -8.04
N LEU A 43 -5.78 -2.76 -6.82
CA LEU A 43 -5.39 -1.52 -6.13
C LEU A 43 -3.99 -1.59 -5.52
N VAL A 44 -3.48 -2.81 -5.28
CA VAL A 44 -2.18 -3.02 -4.66
C VAL A 44 -1.07 -2.84 -5.69
N THR A 45 -0.17 -1.91 -5.41
CA THR A 45 1.00 -1.64 -6.24
C THR A 45 2.27 -2.17 -5.59
N ARG A 46 3.33 -2.34 -6.37
CA ARG A 46 4.68 -2.66 -5.85
C ARG A 46 5.11 -1.68 -4.76
N ASP A 47 4.91 -0.39 -4.96
CA ASP A 47 5.31 0.65 -4.01
C ASP A 47 4.56 0.55 -2.68
N SER A 48 3.27 0.22 -2.74
CA SER A 48 2.46 -0.04 -1.54
C SER A 48 2.86 -1.32 -0.79
N MET A 49 3.40 -2.32 -1.50
CA MET A 49 3.93 -3.55 -0.90
C MET A 49 5.36 -3.41 -0.35
N ILE A 50 6.09 -2.37 -0.74
CA ILE A 50 7.40 -2.01 -0.19
C ILE A 50 7.27 -1.00 0.96
N GLY A 51 6.16 -0.25 1.01
CA GLY A 51 5.90 0.77 2.05
C GLY A 51 6.34 2.18 1.68
N VAL A 52 6.58 2.45 0.40
CA VAL A 52 6.96 3.78 -0.12
C VAL A 52 5.79 4.53 -0.77
N GLY A 53 4.61 3.90 -0.83
CA GLY A 53 3.39 4.49 -1.37
C GLY A 53 2.13 3.92 -0.73
N ARG A 54 0.99 4.56 -0.97
CA ARG A 54 -0.34 4.03 -0.63
C ARG A 54 -0.84 3.12 -1.76
N PRO A 55 -1.72 2.16 -1.50
CA PRO A 55 -2.47 1.48 -2.56
C PRO A 55 -3.32 2.51 -3.33
N LEU A 56 -3.72 2.16 -4.55
CA LEU A 56 -4.58 3.03 -5.35
C LEU A 56 -5.94 3.20 -4.67
N SER A 57 -6.52 4.39 -4.82
CA SER A 57 -7.94 4.55 -4.59
C SER A 57 -8.71 3.87 -5.73
N PRO A 58 -9.98 3.48 -5.51
CA PRO A 58 -10.86 2.99 -6.58
C PRO A 58 -10.87 3.90 -7.82
N ALA A 59 -10.86 5.22 -7.62
CA ALA A 59 -10.84 6.21 -8.71
C ALA A 59 -9.49 6.27 -9.47
N GLY A 60 -8.38 5.90 -8.82
CA GLY A 60 -7.05 5.89 -9.43
C GLY A 60 -6.68 4.58 -10.14
N ALA A 61 -7.55 3.56 -10.08
CA ALA A 61 -7.32 2.28 -10.72
C ALA A 61 -7.85 2.20 -12.17
N ASP A 62 -8.76 3.10 -12.55
CA ASP A 62 -9.30 3.19 -13.91
C ASP A 62 -8.41 4.00 -14.88
N ASP A 63 -7.41 4.73 -14.36
CA ASP A 63 -6.49 5.58 -15.13
C ASP A 63 -5.17 4.85 -15.52
N ARG A 64 -5.10 3.53 -15.35
CA ARG A 64 -3.96 2.67 -15.72
C ARG A 64 -4.39 1.47 -16.55
#